data_AF-A0A6I5A641-F1
#
_entry.id   AF-A0A6I5A641-F1
#
_cell.length_a   1.000
_cell.length_b   1.000
_cell.length_c   1.000
_cell.angle_alpha   90.00
_cell.angle_beta   90.00
_cell.angle_gamma   90.00
#
_symmetry.space_group_name_H-M   'P 1'
#
loop_
_entity.id
_entity.type
_entity.pdbx_description
1 polymer ?
#
loop_
_entity_poly.entity_id
_entity_poly.type
_entity_poly.pdbx_seq_one_letter_code
_entity_poly.pdbx_strand_id
1 'polypeptide(L)'
;MNKSYPTFHFFPHRLTEESKKIEEKYKDADKISEKLSKVKLPKLLKQIQQLSSDKDSLTKFAKKLKRIDINILASEFPYEIENEDLLNKITIILSVQYNRIVGKRFWGHFQLLPKDKHVHWMLNYAFRIEDANYLALNPTVREKYNSIFRTDQVLAGMVSNIGEENKPLVDSFQQWKIKEGSTLESHLWTMTLFKFIEYDWFIQKQGVEVIEKKLETIKLGNYKKILNRYLEVNDFEEYYTGLIKQALVSLGDPRESLVKWQGFSQDVIGKVKKWLIKTELFEFLDNERFNYWKKFIRDFRDVEVLENPQVAAMYFNGFVLVEFAEINNAAYFYRTEGFNNKLSHRMRTGVPAKDLKVKDTAYYINSLTHNKRNGKPVWYDKFDDYMTQYKNGNFAYKRHPKGRY
;
A
#
# COMPACT_ATOMS: atom_id res chain seq x y z
N MET A 1 16.90 -51.80 -19.82
CA MET A 1 15.51 -51.49 -20.20
C MET A 1 14.71 -51.23 -18.94
N ASN A 2 14.36 -49.98 -18.63
CA ASN A 2 13.52 -49.66 -17.47
C ASN A 2 12.06 -50.00 -17.81
N LYS A 3 11.47 -50.95 -17.09
CA LYS A 3 10.04 -51.23 -17.16
C LYS A 3 9.29 -50.12 -16.41
N SER A 4 8.63 -49.25 -17.16
CA SER A 4 7.65 -48.31 -16.62
C SER A 4 6.38 -49.07 -16.28
N TYR A 5 5.96 -49.04 -15.02
CA TYR A 5 4.66 -49.57 -14.60
C TYR A 5 3.61 -48.47 -14.73
N PRO A 6 2.39 -48.79 -15.19
CA PRO A 6 1.31 -47.81 -15.28
C PRO A 6 0.93 -47.31 -13.89
N THR A 7 0.96 -46.00 -13.69
CA THR A 7 0.48 -45.34 -12.47
C THR A 7 -1.05 -45.34 -12.46
N PHE A 8 -1.64 -46.01 -11.47
CA PHE A 8 -3.07 -45.98 -11.23
C PHE A 8 -3.42 -44.74 -10.41
N HIS A 9 -4.19 -43.82 -11.00
CA HIS A 9 -4.71 -42.65 -10.30
C HIS A 9 -6.16 -42.91 -9.87
N PHE A 10 -6.37 -43.06 -8.56
CA PHE A 10 -7.71 -43.23 -7.99
C PHE A 10 -8.36 -41.86 -7.74
N PHE A 11 -9.40 -41.54 -8.49
CA PHE A 11 -10.23 -40.35 -8.29
C PHE A 11 -11.57 -40.77 -7.66
N PRO A 12 -11.79 -40.50 -6.35
CA PRO A 12 -12.92 -41.04 -5.61
C PRO A 12 -14.22 -40.24 -5.85
N HIS A 13 -14.67 -40.12 -7.10
CA HIS A 13 -15.81 -39.28 -7.50
C HIS A 13 -17.06 -39.47 -6.63
N ARG A 14 -17.44 -40.73 -6.34
CA ARG A 14 -18.61 -41.05 -5.49
C ARG A 14 -18.48 -40.58 -4.04
N LEU A 15 -17.28 -40.67 -3.45
CA LEU A 15 -17.02 -40.15 -2.09
C LEU A 15 -17.09 -38.63 -2.08
N THR A 16 -16.55 -37.98 -3.10
CA THR A 16 -16.60 -36.52 -3.23
C THR A 16 -18.05 -36.02 -3.39
N GLU A 17 -18.86 -36.72 -4.19
CA GLU A 17 -20.28 -36.40 -4.37
C GLU A 17 -21.11 -36.60 -3.10
N GLU A 18 -20.93 -37.72 -2.40
CA GLU A 18 -21.63 -37.95 -1.12
C GLU A 18 -21.17 -36.99 -0.02
N SER A 19 -19.88 -36.66 0.02
CA SER A 19 -19.37 -35.62 0.92
C SER A 19 -20.06 -34.28 0.67
N LYS A 20 -20.23 -33.87 -0.60
CA LYS A 20 -20.95 -32.65 -0.96
C LYS A 20 -22.42 -32.70 -0.56
N LYS A 21 -23.12 -33.83 -0.78
CA LYS A 21 -24.53 -33.99 -0.37
C LYS A 21 -24.70 -33.88 1.14
N ILE A 22 -23.78 -34.47 1.91
CA ILE A 22 -23.79 -34.36 3.38
C ILE A 22 -23.51 -32.92 3.79
N GLU A 23 -22.50 -32.26 3.20
CA GLU A 23 -22.22 -30.84 3.46
C GLU A 23 -23.42 -29.93 3.17
N GLU A 24 -24.12 -30.14 2.05
CA GLU A 24 -25.31 -29.36 1.69
C GLU A 24 -26.48 -29.62 2.63
N LYS A 25 -26.75 -30.89 2.94
CA LYS A 25 -27.85 -31.30 3.84
C LYS A 25 -27.68 -30.77 5.26
N TYR A 26 -26.44 -30.67 5.74
CA TYR A 26 -26.11 -30.24 7.10
C TYR A 26 -25.44 -28.86 7.16
N LYS A 27 -25.48 -28.09 6.07
CA LYS A 27 -24.85 -26.76 5.96
C LYS A 27 -25.24 -25.81 7.09
N ASP A 28 -26.46 -25.97 7.61
CA ASP A 28 -27.03 -25.16 8.68
C ASP A 28 -27.29 -25.94 9.98
N ALA A 29 -26.86 -27.21 10.08
CA ALA A 29 -27.09 -28.03 11.28
C ALA A 29 -26.39 -27.46 12.53
N ASP A 30 -25.31 -26.70 12.33
CA ASP A 30 -24.60 -25.99 13.39
C ASP A 30 -25.21 -24.62 13.73
N LYS A 31 -26.20 -24.13 12.97
CA LYS A 31 -26.87 -22.85 13.26
C LYS A 31 -27.91 -23.04 14.34
N ILE A 32 -27.74 -22.31 15.43
CA ILE A 32 -28.73 -22.22 16.49
C ILE A 32 -29.93 -21.46 15.92
N SER A 33 -31.15 -21.94 16.22
CA SER A 33 -32.36 -21.20 15.86
C SER A 33 -32.31 -19.79 16.45
N GLU A 34 -32.37 -18.76 15.61
CA GLU A 34 -32.37 -17.35 16.07
C GLU A 34 -33.47 -17.09 17.12
N LYS A 35 -34.63 -17.74 16.97
CA LYS A 35 -35.73 -17.66 17.92
C LYS A 35 -35.32 -18.19 19.30
N LEU A 36 -34.52 -19.26 19.34
CA LEU A 36 -34.02 -19.83 20.58
C LEU A 36 -32.96 -18.91 21.21
N SER A 37 -32.03 -18.37 20.43
CA SER A 37 -31.04 -17.39 20.90
C SER A 37 -31.72 -16.18 21.53
N LYS A 38 -32.69 -15.55 20.84
CA LYS A 38 -33.43 -14.37 21.32
C LYS A 38 -34.13 -14.58 22.67
N VAL A 39 -34.62 -15.78 22.94
CA VAL A 39 -35.35 -16.09 24.19
C VAL A 39 -34.39 -16.46 25.33
N LYS A 40 -33.33 -17.24 25.03
CA LYS A 40 -32.44 -17.79 26.05
C LYS A 40 -31.28 -16.88 26.41
N LEU A 41 -30.68 -16.21 25.42
CA LEU A 41 -29.47 -15.41 25.64
C LEU A 41 -29.67 -14.33 26.73
N PRO A 42 -30.76 -13.52 26.73
CA PRO A 42 -30.93 -12.50 27.77
C PRO A 42 -31.03 -13.09 29.18
N LYS A 43 -31.63 -14.27 29.32
CA LYS A 43 -31.73 -14.98 30.62
C LYS A 43 -30.38 -15.49 31.07
N LEU A 44 -29.58 -16.06 30.16
CA LEU A 44 -28.22 -16.53 30.45
C LEU A 44 -27.32 -15.36 30.86
N LEU A 45 -27.33 -14.26 30.10
CA LEU A 45 -26.52 -13.08 30.41
C LEU A 45 -26.89 -12.49 31.79
N LYS A 46 -28.18 -12.38 32.11
CA LYS A 46 -28.63 -11.89 33.42
C LYS A 46 -28.20 -12.82 34.57
N GLN A 47 -28.28 -14.14 34.38
CA GLN A 47 -27.81 -15.10 35.38
C GLN A 47 -26.30 -14.98 35.61
N ILE A 48 -25.51 -14.88 34.54
CA ILE A 48 -24.05 -14.77 34.63
C ILE A 48 -23.64 -13.45 35.27
N GLN A 49 -24.34 -12.36 34.96
CA GLN A 49 -24.08 -11.05 35.54
C GLN A 49 -24.19 -11.06 37.08
N GLN A 50 -25.14 -11.84 37.63
CA GLN A 50 -25.37 -11.96 39.07
C GLN A 50 -24.36 -12.86 39.80
N LEU A 51 -23.52 -13.61 39.07
CA LEU A 51 -22.49 -14.46 39.68
C LEU A 51 -21.36 -13.60 40.25
N SER A 52 -20.72 -14.08 41.31
CA SER A 52 -19.42 -13.58 41.74
C SER A 52 -18.36 -13.88 40.68
N SER A 53 -17.36 -13.00 40.57
CA SER A 53 -16.27 -13.13 39.59
C SER A 53 -15.20 -14.17 39.99
N ASP A 54 -15.40 -14.89 41.10
CA ASP A 54 -14.48 -15.93 41.54
C ASP A 54 -14.57 -17.19 40.65
N LYS A 55 -13.43 -17.83 40.42
CA LYS A 55 -13.30 -18.94 39.48
C LYS A 55 -14.15 -20.16 39.87
N ASP A 56 -14.36 -20.42 41.16
CA ASP A 56 -15.08 -21.59 41.64
C ASP A 56 -16.58 -21.47 41.37
N SER A 57 -17.16 -20.30 41.65
CA SER A 57 -18.56 -19.99 41.35
C SER A 57 -18.85 -20.08 39.86
N LEU A 58 -17.97 -19.50 39.03
CA LEU A 58 -18.09 -19.57 37.56
C LEU A 58 -17.96 -21.02 37.05
N THR A 59 -17.02 -21.80 37.60
CA THR A 59 -16.84 -23.20 37.23
C THR A 59 -18.06 -24.06 37.61
N LYS A 60 -18.60 -23.86 38.82
CA LYS A 60 -19.82 -24.53 39.28
C LYS A 60 -21.01 -24.19 38.40
N PHE A 61 -21.16 -22.94 37.98
CA PHE A 61 -22.21 -22.53 37.07
C PHE A 61 -22.02 -23.12 35.67
N ALA A 62 -20.81 -23.06 35.12
CA ALA A 62 -20.49 -23.61 33.81
C ALA A 62 -20.85 -25.09 33.70
N LYS A 63 -20.56 -25.90 34.73
CA LYS A 63 -20.92 -27.33 34.80
C LYS A 63 -22.43 -27.61 34.79
N LYS A 64 -23.28 -26.63 35.11
CA LYS A 64 -24.75 -26.75 35.06
C LYS A 64 -25.33 -26.40 33.70
N LEU A 65 -24.58 -25.71 32.83
CA LEU A 65 -25.06 -25.29 31.52
C LEU A 65 -25.19 -26.47 30.57
N LYS A 66 -26.27 -26.48 29.79
CA LYS A 66 -26.44 -27.49 28.73
C LYS A 66 -25.58 -27.10 27.53
N ARG A 67 -25.24 -28.09 26.69
CA ARG A 67 -24.50 -27.86 25.43
C ARG A 67 -25.10 -26.76 24.56
N ILE A 68 -26.43 -26.69 24.49
CA ILE A 68 -27.13 -25.65 23.73
C ILE A 68 -26.89 -24.25 24.31
N ASP A 69 -26.79 -24.11 25.62
CA ASP A 69 -26.57 -22.81 26.28
C ASP A 69 -25.12 -22.35 26.05
N ILE A 70 -24.15 -23.27 26.09
CA ILE A 70 -22.75 -23.01 25.70
C ILE A 70 -22.64 -22.58 24.24
N ASN A 71 -23.34 -23.28 23.34
CA ASN A 71 -23.34 -22.93 21.93
C ASN A 71 -23.95 -21.53 21.69
N ILE A 72 -25.03 -21.18 22.40
CA ILE A 72 -25.65 -19.84 22.32
C ILE A 72 -24.63 -18.78 22.75
N LEU A 73 -24.03 -18.95 23.92
CA LEU A 73 -23.02 -18.01 24.43
C LEU A 73 -21.86 -17.85 23.44
N ALA A 74 -21.32 -18.96 22.91
CA ALA A 74 -20.20 -18.89 21.97
C ALA A 74 -20.58 -18.32 20.61
N SER A 75 -21.83 -18.46 20.13
CA SER A 75 -22.21 -18.02 18.79
C SER A 75 -22.60 -16.54 18.76
N GLU A 76 -23.18 -16.03 19.83
CA GLU A 76 -23.72 -14.66 19.94
C GLU A 76 -22.69 -13.66 20.49
N PHE A 77 -21.42 -14.07 20.62
CA PHE A 77 -20.34 -13.17 21.01
C PHE A 77 -19.91 -12.29 19.80
N PRO A 78 -19.55 -11.00 19.98
CA PRO A 78 -19.70 -10.21 21.19
C PRO A 78 -21.19 -9.87 21.42
N TYR A 79 -21.57 -9.65 22.66
CA TYR A 79 -22.93 -9.21 22.99
C TYR A 79 -23.06 -7.70 22.81
N GLU A 80 -24.29 -7.20 22.60
CA GLU A 80 -24.61 -5.75 22.54
C GLU A 80 -24.36 -4.99 23.86
N ILE A 81 -23.70 -5.62 24.84
CA ILE A 81 -23.48 -5.09 26.18
C ILE A 81 -21.98 -4.87 26.37
N GLU A 82 -21.59 -3.61 26.52
CA GLU A 82 -20.22 -3.21 26.89
C GLU A 82 -20.00 -3.35 28.41
N ASN A 83 -20.00 -4.59 28.92
CA ASN A 83 -19.67 -4.87 30.32
C ASN A 83 -18.49 -5.85 30.40
N GLU A 84 -17.32 -5.31 30.76
CA GLU A 84 -16.07 -6.06 30.77
C GLU A 84 -16.07 -7.23 31.78
N ASP A 85 -16.64 -7.03 32.98
CA ASP A 85 -16.74 -8.09 33.99
C ASP A 85 -17.63 -9.25 33.50
N LEU A 86 -18.76 -8.93 32.87
CA LEU A 86 -19.62 -9.93 32.26
C LEU A 86 -18.90 -10.73 31.16
N LEU A 87 -18.16 -10.05 30.27
CA LEU A 87 -17.38 -10.70 29.23
C LEU A 87 -16.30 -11.62 29.83
N ASN A 88 -15.58 -11.15 30.86
CA ASN A 88 -14.59 -11.97 31.58
C ASN A 88 -15.22 -13.25 32.16
N LYS A 89 -16.37 -13.12 32.84
CA LYS A 89 -17.11 -14.25 33.40
C LYS A 89 -17.52 -15.26 32.33
N ILE A 90 -18.05 -14.78 31.21
CA ILE A 90 -18.48 -15.62 30.08
C ILE A 90 -17.30 -16.35 29.47
N THR A 91 -16.19 -15.66 29.25
CA THR A 91 -14.95 -16.24 28.72
C THR A 91 -14.43 -17.37 29.62
N ILE A 92 -14.46 -17.19 30.95
CA ILE A 92 -14.13 -18.26 31.91
C ILE A 92 -15.11 -19.42 31.78
N ILE A 93 -16.42 -19.17 31.78
CA ILE A 93 -17.45 -20.21 31.65
C ILE A 93 -17.25 -21.03 30.36
N LEU A 94 -16.99 -20.37 29.23
CA LEU A 94 -16.78 -21.00 27.93
C LEU A 94 -15.47 -21.81 27.88
N SER A 95 -14.43 -21.38 28.60
CA SER A 95 -13.20 -22.18 28.72
C SER A 95 -13.37 -23.46 29.54
N VAL A 96 -14.19 -23.41 30.59
CA VAL A 96 -14.46 -24.56 31.47
C VAL A 96 -15.25 -25.64 30.72
N GLN A 97 -16.22 -25.22 29.89
CA GLN A 97 -17.04 -26.10 29.05
C GLN A 97 -16.56 -26.10 27.59
N TYR A 98 -15.26 -25.91 27.40
CA TYR A 98 -14.69 -25.80 26.07
C TYR A 98 -14.95 -27.07 25.25
N ASN A 99 -15.26 -26.85 23.98
CA ASN A 99 -15.24 -27.88 22.95
C ASN A 99 -14.85 -27.24 21.62
N ARG A 100 -14.52 -28.07 20.62
CA ARG A 100 -14.05 -27.60 19.31
C ARG A 100 -15.00 -26.65 18.58
N ILE A 101 -16.31 -26.74 18.83
CA ILE A 101 -17.30 -25.81 18.26
C ILE A 101 -17.09 -24.41 18.84
N VAL A 102 -16.87 -24.30 20.15
CA VAL A 102 -16.56 -23.01 20.81
C VAL A 102 -15.30 -22.40 20.18
N GLY A 103 -14.22 -23.16 20.04
CA GLY A 103 -13.00 -22.68 19.38
C GLY A 103 -13.26 -22.17 17.96
N LYS A 104 -13.97 -22.96 17.14
CA LYS A 104 -14.35 -22.56 15.77
C LYS A 104 -15.20 -21.28 15.73
N ARG A 105 -16.11 -21.09 16.70
CA ARG A 105 -16.91 -19.85 16.81
C ARG A 105 -16.03 -18.65 17.12
N PHE A 106 -15.10 -18.79 18.07
CA PHE A 106 -14.14 -17.75 18.38
C PHE A 106 -13.17 -17.45 17.25
N TRP A 107 -12.83 -18.44 16.41
CA TRP A 107 -12.11 -18.18 15.17
C TRP A 107 -12.94 -17.31 14.22
N GLY A 108 -14.25 -17.59 14.09
CA GLY A 108 -15.18 -16.73 13.36
C GLY A 108 -15.24 -15.30 13.92
N HIS A 109 -15.31 -15.17 15.25
CA HIS A 109 -15.31 -13.86 15.91
C HIS A 109 -14.02 -13.09 15.69
N PHE A 110 -12.88 -13.77 15.65
CA PHE A 110 -11.60 -13.13 15.35
C PHE A 110 -11.53 -12.52 13.94
N GLN A 111 -12.26 -13.09 12.97
CA GLN A 111 -12.40 -12.51 11.63
C GLN A 111 -13.12 -11.14 11.66
N LEU A 112 -14.00 -10.93 12.63
CA LEU A 112 -14.83 -9.71 12.78
C LEU A 112 -14.23 -8.73 13.79
N LEU A 113 -13.69 -9.25 14.89
CA LEU A 113 -13.15 -8.52 16.02
C LEU A 113 -11.66 -8.85 16.23
N PRO A 114 -10.77 -8.47 15.30
CA PRO A 114 -9.37 -8.85 15.35
C PRO A 114 -8.61 -8.28 16.57
N LYS A 115 -9.17 -7.30 17.28
CA LYS A 115 -8.55 -6.64 18.44
C LYS A 115 -9.15 -7.03 19.79
N ASP A 116 -10.18 -7.85 19.80
CA ASP A 116 -10.88 -8.19 21.04
C ASP A 116 -10.01 -9.13 21.90
N LYS A 117 -9.74 -8.71 23.14
CA LYS A 117 -8.84 -9.43 24.05
C LYS A 117 -9.44 -10.75 24.54
N HIS A 118 -10.76 -10.84 24.68
CA HIS A 118 -11.44 -12.07 25.08
C HIS A 118 -11.40 -13.10 23.95
N VAL A 119 -11.51 -12.64 22.70
CA VAL A 119 -11.29 -13.48 21.52
C VAL A 119 -9.86 -14.01 21.49
N HIS A 120 -8.86 -13.15 21.69
CA HIS A 120 -7.45 -13.58 21.73
C HIS A 120 -7.22 -14.60 22.85
N TRP A 121 -7.78 -14.37 24.03
CA TRP A 121 -7.67 -15.29 25.15
C TRP A 121 -8.30 -16.65 24.86
N MET A 122 -9.51 -16.67 24.30
CA MET A 122 -10.20 -17.92 23.93
C MET A 122 -9.44 -18.68 22.85
N LEU A 123 -8.86 -17.97 21.88
CA LEU A 123 -8.03 -18.60 20.85
C LEU A 123 -6.72 -19.12 21.43
N ASN A 124 -6.03 -18.39 22.30
CA ASN A 124 -4.85 -18.91 23.02
C ASN A 124 -5.20 -20.22 23.75
N TYR A 125 -6.32 -20.24 24.48
CA TYR A 125 -6.79 -21.44 25.14
C TYR A 125 -7.05 -22.58 24.15
N ALA A 126 -7.80 -22.33 23.07
CA ALA A 126 -8.08 -23.31 22.02
C ALA A 126 -6.81 -23.87 21.37
N PHE A 127 -5.86 -23.00 20.99
CA PHE A 127 -4.59 -23.40 20.38
C PHE A 127 -3.73 -24.26 21.34
N ARG A 128 -3.84 -24.08 22.66
CA ARG A 128 -3.11 -24.90 23.65
C ARG A 128 -3.67 -26.31 23.85
N ILE A 129 -4.99 -26.48 23.76
CA ILE A 129 -5.63 -27.76 24.13
C ILE A 129 -6.06 -28.59 22.93
N GLU A 130 -6.25 -27.98 21.78
CA GLU A 130 -6.64 -28.69 20.57
C GLU A 130 -5.47 -29.41 19.88
N ASP A 131 -5.82 -30.42 19.08
CA ASP A 131 -4.88 -31.20 18.29
C ASP A 131 -4.30 -30.43 17.09
N ALA A 132 -3.42 -31.09 16.33
CA ALA A 132 -2.82 -30.53 15.11
C ALA A 132 -3.85 -30.28 13.99
N ASN A 133 -5.02 -30.94 14.03
CA ASN A 133 -6.06 -30.82 13.01
C ASN A 133 -7.01 -29.64 13.26
N TYR A 134 -6.87 -28.91 14.38
CA TYR A 134 -7.68 -27.73 14.66
C TYR A 134 -7.65 -26.73 13.50
N LEU A 135 -8.84 -26.31 13.03
CA LEU A 135 -9.04 -25.46 11.84
C LEU A 135 -8.48 -26.03 10.51
N ALA A 136 -8.05 -27.29 10.47
CA ALA A 136 -7.43 -27.93 9.31
C ALA A 136 -6.30 -27.07 8.71
N LEU A 137 -5.43 -26.57 9.59
CA LEU A 137 -4.27 -25.77 9.24
C LEU A 137 -3.14 -26.69 8.77
N ASN A 138 -2.26 -26.17 7.92
CA ASN A 138 -0.99 -26.86 7.68
C ASN A 138 -0.13 -26.84 8.98
N PRO A 139 0.79 -27.81 9.16
CA PRO A 139 1.58 -27.91 10.40
C PRO A 139 2.39 -26.64 10.71
N THR A 140 2.99 -26.02 9.70
CA THR A 140 3.82 -24.82 9.87
C THR A 140 3.02 -23.60 10.36
N VAL A 141 1.83 -23.37 9.80
CA VAL A 141 0.91 -22.29 10.23
C VAL A 141 0.37 -22.60 11.63
N ARG A 142 0.09 -23.88 11.93
CA ARG A 142 -0.32 -24.30 13.28
C ARG A 142 0.74 -23.97 14.33
N GLU A 143 2.01 -24.27 14.05
CA GLU A 143 3.14 -23.91 14.93
C GLU A 143 3.25 -22.39 15.11
N LYS A 144 3.16 -21.63 14.02
CA LYS A 144 3.16 -20.17 14.07
C LYS A 144 2.01 -19.65 14.95
N TYR A 145 0.77 -20.13 14.78
CA TYR A 145 -0.33 -19.72 15.64
C TYR A 145 -0.14 -20.08 17.11
N ASN A 146 0.38 -21.27 17.40
CA ASN A 146 0.70 -21.66 18.78
C ASN A 146 1.69 -20.70 19.43
N SER A 147 2.65 -20.15 18.67
CA SER A 147 3.57 -19.13 19.17
C SER A 147 2.91 -17.75 19.30
N ILE A 148 2.15 -17.32 18.29
CA ILE A 148 1.56 -15.98 18.19
C ILE A 148 0.52 -15.76 19.30
N PHE A 149 -0.41 -16.70 19.49
CA PHE A 149 -1.49 -16.56 20.47
C PHE A 149 -1.03 -16.68 21.93
N ARG A 150 0.23 -17.06 22.18
CA ARG A 150 0.83 -16.99 23.52
C ARG A 150 1.34 -15.60 23.89
N THR A 151 1.30 -14.66 22.95
CA THR A 151 1.74 -13.27 23.15
C THR A 151 0.55 -12.33 23.17
N ASP A 152 0.72 -11.15 23.76
CA ASP A 152 -0.29 -10.07 23.71
C ASP A 152 -0.30 -9.35 22.35
N GLN A 153 0.64 -9.68 21.46
CA GLN A 153 0.87 -9.00 20.18
C GLN A 153 0.42 -9.89 19.00
N VAL A 154 -0.78 -10.49 19.13
CA VAL A 154 -1.32 -11.46 18.15
C VAL A 154 -1.25 -10.92 16.71
N LEU A 155 -1.79 -9.73 16.47
CA LEU A 155 -1.86 -9.15 15.12
C LEU A 155 -0.47 -8.82 14.57
N ALA A 156 0.43 -8.27 15.39
CA ALA A 156 1.79 -7.96 14.96
C ALA A 156 2.60 -9.24 14.67
N GLY A 157 2.38 -10.30 15.46
CA GLY A 157 2.94 -11.62 15.24
C GLY A 157 2.47 -12.23 13.92
N MET A 158 1.16 -12.13 13.62
CA MET A 158 0.60 -12.55 12.33
C MET A 158 1.19 -11.75 11.17
N VAL A 159 1.23 -10.42 11.26
CA VAL A 159 1.77 -9.54 10.21
C VAL A 159 3.22 -9.88 9.89
N SER A 160 4.05 -10.12 10.91
CA SER A 160 5.45 -10.49 10.70
C SER A 160 5.56 -11.85 9.99
N ASN A 161 4.83 -12.84 10.50
CA ASN A 161 4.90 -14.19 9.97
C ASN A 161 4.31 -14.36 8.57
N ILE A 162 3.24 -13.62 8.23
CA ILE A 162 2.59 -13.67 6.91
C ILE A 162 3.36 -12.78 5.92
N GLY A 163 3.75 -11.57 6.33
CA GLY A 163 4.44 -10.62 5.45
C GLY A 163 5.78 -11.11 4.94
N GLU A 164 6.48 -11.94 5.73
CA GLU A 164 7.78 -12.53 5.39
C GLU A 164 7.68 -13.85 4.58
N GLU A 165 6.48 -14.40 4.36
CA GLU A 165 6.33 -15.61 3.54
C GLU A 165 6.64 -15.33 2.06
N ASN A 166 7.31 -16.27 1.38
CA ASN A 166 7.64 -16.15 -0.04
C ASN A 166 6.44 -16.43 -0.97
N LYS A 167 5.31 -15.77 -0.74
CA LYS A 167 4.12 -15.80 -1.60
C LYS A 167 3.27 -14.52 -1.41
N PRO A 168 2.33 -14.22 -2.32
CA PRO A 168 1.36 -13.14 -2.14
C PRO A 168 0.54 -13.27 -0.84
N LEU A 169 0.09 -12.14 -0.30
CA LEU A 169 -0.69 -12.13 0.94
C LEU A 169 -2.04 -12.82 0.79
N VAL A 170 -2.65 -12.74 -0.40
CA VAL A 170 -3.93 -13.42 -0.69
C VAL A 170 -3.79 -14.93 -0.49
N ASP A 171 -2.74 -15.53 -1.05
CA ASP A 171 -2.46 -16.96 -0.90
C ASP A 171 -2.11 -17.32 0.55
N SER A 172 -1.35 -16.45 1.21
CA SER A 172 -1.02 -16.61 2.63
C SER A 172 -2.29 -16.58 3.48
N PHE A 173 -3.20 -15.65 3.25
CA PHE A 173 -4.47 -15.54 3.98
C PHE A 173 -5.34 -16.78 3.82
N GLN A 174 -5.41 -17.35 2.62
CA GLN A 174 -6.12 -18.60 2.41
C GLN A 174 -5.53 -19.75 3.25
N GLN A 175 -4.20 -19.88 3.27
CA GLN A 175 -3.51 -20.90 4.07
C GLN A 175 -3.69 -20.69 5.57
N TRP A 176 -3.72 -19.43 6.00
CA TRP A 176 -3.95 -19.01 7.37
C TRP A 176 -5.44 -19.01 7.77
N LYS A 177 -6.34 -19.43 6.87
CA LYS A 177 -7.80 -19.48 7.05
C LYS A 177 -8.41 -18.11 7.41
N ILE A 178 -7.82 -17.03 6.90
CA ILE A 178 -8.35 -15.67 7.00
C ILE A 178 -9.39 -15.51 5.89
N LYS A 179 -10.60 -15.08 6.27
CA LYS A 179 -11.73 -14.96 5.35
C LYS A 179 -11.57 -13.70 4.50
N GLU A 180 -11.71 -13.84 3.18
CA GLU A 180 -11.74 -12.71 2.25
C GLU A 180 -12.89 -11.74 2.58
N GLY A 181 -12.59 -10.44 2.53
CA GLY A 181 -13.49 -9.35 2.87
C GLY A 181 -13.72 -9.19 4.38
N SER A 182 -13.07 -9.98 5.23
CA SER A 182 -13.23 -9.85 6.69
C SER A 182 -12.52 -8.62 7.26
N THR A 183 -12.95 -8.19 8.44
CA THR A 183 -12.29 -7.12 9.19
C THR A 183 -10.85 -7.48 9.53
N LEU A 184 -10.58 -8.76 9.86
CA LEU A 184 -9.22 -9.26 10.09
C LEU A 184 -8.36 -9.13 8.83
N GLU A 185 -8.84 -9.52 7.65
CA GLU A 185 -8.08 -9.40 6.40
C GLU A 185 -7.69 -7.95 6.13
N SER A 186 -8.66 -7.02 6.21
CA SER A 186 -8.42 -5.58 6.01
C SER A 186 -7.41 -5.03 7.03
N HIS A 187 -7.50 -5.47 8.28
CA HIS A 187 -6.59 -5.06 9.33
C HIS A 187 -5.16 -5.55 9.10
N LEU A 188 -5.01 -6.83 8.74
CA LEU A 188 -3.72 -7.42 8.42
C LEU A 188 -3.10 -6.81 7.18
N TRP A 189 -3.88 -6.55 6.11
CA TRP A 189 -3.40 -5.80 4.94
C TRP A 189 -2.84 -4.44 5.34
N THR A 190 -3.60 -3.66 6.10
CA THR A 190 -3.20 -2.31 6.53
C THR A 190 -1.91 -2.35 7.34
N MET A 191 -1.82 -3.26 8.31
CA MET A 191 -0.62 -3.39 9.16
C MET A 191 0.59 -3.92 8.37
N THR A 192 0.37 -4.83 7.42
CA THR A 192 1.44 -5.40 6.59
C THR A 192 1.97 -4.35 5.62
N LEU A 193 1.10 -3.56 4.98
CA LEU A 193 1.50 -2.41 4.17
C LEU A 193 2.30 -1.42 5.02
N PHE A 194 1.80 -1.08 6.21
CA PHE A 194 2.53 -0.17 7.11
C PHE A 194 3.92 -0.70 7.51
N LYS A 195 4.11 -2.02 7.63
CA LYS A 195 5.38 -2.63 7.99
C LYS A 195 6.34 -2.78 6.81
N PHE A 196 5.83 -3.11 5.61
CA PHE A 196 6.67 -3.60 4.51
C PHE A 196 6.62 -2.79 3.21
N ILE A 197 5.78 -1.76 3.09
CA ILE A 197 5.65 -1.00 1.82
C ILE A 197 6.96 -0.31 1.38
N GLU A 198 7.88 -0.08 2.30
CA GLU A 198 9.19 0.51 2.00
C GLU A 198 10.14 -0.44 1.26
N TYR A 199 9.83 -1.75 1.21
CA TYR A 199 10.69 -2.74 0.58
C TYR A 199 10.22 -3.10 -0.83
N ASP A 200 11.12 -2.94 -1.80
CA ASP A 200 10.89 -3.27 -3.21
C ASP A 200 10.42 -4.72 -3.43
N TRP A 201 11.06 -5.68 -2.75
CA TRP A 201 10.68 -7.10 -2.82
C TRP A 201 9.22 -7.34 -2.41
N PHE A 202 8.70 -6.55 -1.46
CA PHE A 202 7.33 -6.69 -1.01
C PHE A 202 6.35 -6.20 -2.08
N ILE A 203 6.65 -5.04 -2.68
CA ILE A 203 5.84 -4.47 -3.77
C ILE A 203 5.78 -5.43 -4.96
N GLN A 204 6.93 -5.94 -5.40
CA GLN A 204 7.02 -6.90 -6.50
C GLN A 204 6.27 -8.19 -6.19
N LYS A 205 6.39 -8.71 -4.96
CA LYS A 205 5.69 -9.93 -4.53
C LYS A 205 4.17 -9.79 -4.52
N GLN A 206 3.65 -8.61 -4.15
CA GLN A 206 2.19 -8.38 -4.13
C GLN A 206 1.63 -7.98 -5.50
N GLY A 207 2.43 -7.30 -6.32
CA GLY A 207 1.97 -6.60 -7.51
C GLY A 207 1.46 -5.20 -7.16
N VAL A 208 1.88 -4.21 -7.96
CA VAL A 208 1.59 -2.79 -7.73
C VAL A 208 0.09 -2.53 -7.79
N GLU A 209 -0.61 -3.13 -8.76
CA GLU A 209 -2.05 -2.95 -8.96
C GLU A 209 -2.87 -3.51 -7.78
N VAL A 210 -2.38 -4.56 -7.13
CA VAL A 210 -3.03 -5.13 -5.93
C VAL A 210 -2.89 -4.17 -4.76
N ILE A 211 -1.70 -3.60 -4.58
CA ILE A 211 -1.43 -2.62 -3.52
C ILE A 211 -2.29 -1.37 -3.71
N GLU A 212 -2.37 -0.84 -4.93
CA GLU A 212 -3.21 0.33 -5.26
C GLU A 212 -4.66 0.11 -4.84
N LYS A 213 -5.27 -0.99 -5.28
CA LYS A 213 -6.65 -1.35 -4.92
C LYS A 213 -6.84 -1.47 -3.42
N LYS A 214 -5.86 -2.03 -2.69
CA LYS A 214 -5.96 -2.12 -1.22
C LYS A 214 -5.84 -0.74 -0.58
N LEU A 215 -4.93 0.11 -1.05
CA LEU A 215 -4.76 1.48 -0.54
C LEU A 215 -6.03 2.35 -0.72
N GLU A 216 -6.79 2.17 -1.79
CA GLU A 216 -8.07 2.89 -2.02
C GLU A 216 -9.12 2.64 -0.92
N THR A 217 -9.07 1.47 -0.28
CA THR A 217 -10.02 1.10 0.78
C THR A 217 -9.58 1.56 2.18
N ILE A 218 -8.35 2.07 2.32
CA ILE A 218 -7.78 2.43 3.61
C ILE A 218 -8.19 3.86 4.00
N LYS A 219 -8.57 4.05 5.27
CA LYS A 219 -8.87 5.38 5.82
C LYS A 219 -7.69 6.34 5.59
N LEU A 220 -8.00 7.57 5.15
CA LEU A 220 -7.02 8.59 4.76
C LEU A 220 -5.85 8.77 5.75
N GLY A 221 -6.11 8.76 7.06
CA GLY A 221 -5.05 8.88 8.07
C GLY A 221 -4.01 7.75 8.04
N ASN A 222 -4.45 6.51 7.85
CA ASN A 222 -3.55 5.36 7.71
C ASN A 222 -2.90 5.32 6.32
N TYR A 223 -3.68 5.69 5.28
CA TYR A 223 -3.19 5.82 3.92
C TYR A 223 -1.95 6.73 3.86
N LYS A 224 -2.06 7.95 4.41
CA LYS A 224 -0.95 8.91 4.45
C LYS A 224 0.29 8.34 5.15
N LYS A 225 0.09 7.66 6.29
CA LYS A 225 1.21 7.05 7.04
C LYS A 225 1.93 5.97 6.24
N ILE A 226 1.18 5.10 5.56
CA ILE A 226 1.73 4.04 4.71
C ILE A 226 2.48 4.66 3.54
N LEU A 227 1.84 5.57 2.81
CA LEU A 227 2.44 6.24 1.66
C LEU A 227 3.71 7.02 2.04
N ASN A 228 3.69 7.74 3.17
CA ASN A 228 4.86 8.48 3.62
C ASN A 228 6.07 7.58 3.83
N ARG A 229 5.91 6.40 4.45
CA ARG A 229 7.03 5.44 4.61
C ARG A 229 7.64 5.02 3.28
N TYR A 230 6.79 4.76 2.29
CA TYR A 230 7.25 4.41 0.95
C TYR A 230 8.03 5.55 0.29
N LEU A 231 7.49 6.78 0.34
CA LEU A 231 8.13 7.96 -0.28
C LEU A 231 9.39 8.43 0.46
N GLU A 232 9.48 8.21 1.77
CA GLU A 232 10.66 8.57 2.56
C GLU A 232 11.87 7.73 2.15
N VAL A 233 11.69 6.42 2.00
CA VAL A 233 12.78 5.47 1.74
C VAL A 233 13.25 5.51 0.29
N ASN A 234 12.32 5.64 -0.67
CA ASN A 234 12.64 5.56 -2.09
C ASN A 234 13.04 6.93 -2.65
N ASP A 235 13.88 6.96 -3.68
CA ASP A 235 14.13 8.18 -4.45
C ASP A 235 13.06 8.37 -5.53
N PHE A 236 12.87 9.61 -6.00
CA PHE A 236 11.86 9.93 -7.02
C PHE A 236 12.10 9.18 -8.34
N GLU A 237 13.30 8.66 -8.58
CA GLU A 237 13.61 7.88 -9.77
C GLU A 237 13.09 6.45 -9.71
N GLU A 238 12.93 5.92 -8.49
CA GLU A 238 12.60 4.53 -8.15
C GLU A 238 11.11 4.36 -7.84
N TYR A 239 10.36 5.47 -7.77
CA TYR A 239 8.94 5.40 -7.50
C TYR A 239 8.19 4.59 -8.57
N TYR A 240 7.46 3.58 -8.11
CA TYR A 240 6.37 2.94 -8.83
C TYR A 240 5.32 3.97 -9.28
N THR A 241 5.24 4.17 -10.59
CA THR A 241 4.35 5.15 -11.24
C THR A 241 2.91 5.04 -10.75
N GLY A 242 2.40 3.82 -10.64
CA GLY A 242 1.02 3.58 -10.26
C GLY A 242 0.70 4.04 -8.82
N LEU A 243 1.61 3.78 -7.86
CA LEU A 243 1.47 4.27 -6.48
C LEU A 243 1.47 5.80 -6.40
N ILE A 244 2.32 6.48 -7.18
CA ILE A 244 2.35 7.96 -7.20
C ILE A 244 1.11 8.53 -7.87
N LYS A 245 0.65 7.96 -8.99
CA LYS A 245 -0.59 8.38 -9.64
C LYS A 245 -1.78 8.23 -8.68
N GLN A 246 -1.86 7.11 -7.96
CA GLN A 246 -2.89 6.86 -6.95
C GLN A 246 -2.81 7.86 -5.78
N ALA A 247 -1.61 8.26 -5.38
CA ALA A 247 -1.37 9.34 -4.42
C ALA A 247 -1.86 10.70 -4.92
N LEU A 248 -1.58 11.06 -6.17
CA LEU A 248 -2.03 12.32 -6.77
C LEU A 248 -3.56 12.36 -6.90
N VAL A 249 -4.21 11.23 -7.22
CA VAL A 249 -5.69 11.14 -7.24
C VAL A 249 -6.26 11.38 -5.83
N SER A 250 -5.65 10.79 -4.80
CA SER A 250 -6.18 10.85 -3.43
C SER A 250 -5.86 12.18 -2.72
N LEU A 251 -4.62 12.67 -2.89
CA LEU A 251 -4.05 13.82 -2.17
C LEU A 251 -4.00 15.10 -3.01
N GLY A 252 -4.16 15.03 -4.33
CA GLY A 252 -4.00 16.16 -5.25
C GLY A 252 -2.53 16.48 -5.54
N ASP A 253 -2.29 17.45 -6.43
CA ASP A 253 -0.96 17.91 -6.77
C ASP A 253 -0.35 18.79 -5.65
N PRO A 254 0.80 18.40 -5.06
CA PRO A 254 1.46 19.18 -4.01
C PRO A 254 2.07 20.51 -4.50
N ARG A 255 2.08 20.79 -5.80
CA ARG A 255 2.43 22.11 -6.36
C ARG A 255 1.29 23.11 -6.23
N GLU A 256 0.05 22.63 -6.30
CA GLU A 256 -1.15 23.47 -6.20
C GLU A 256 -1.60 23.65 -4.74
N SER A 257 -1.59 22.57 -3.95
CA SER A 257 -2.06 22.61 -2.56
C SER A 257 -1.36 21.60 -1.66
N LEU A 258 -0.86 22.07 -0.51
CA LEU A 258 -0.22 21.23 0.50
C LEU A 258 -1.18 20.74 1.61
N VAL A 259 -2.46 21.13 1.57
CA VAL A 259 -3.42 20.83 2.66
C VAL A 259 -3.55 19.33 2.90
N LYS A 260 -3.74 18.54 1.84
CA LYS A 260 -3.82 17.08 1.94
C LYS A 260 -2.45 16.42 2.11
N TRP A 261 -1.36 17.16 1.92
CA TRP A 261 0.02 16.72 2.11
C TRP A 261 0.58 17.08 3.50
N GLN A 262 -0.24 17.62 4.40
CA GLN A 262 0.14 17.81 5.79
C GLN A 262 0.53 16.47 6.44
N GLY A 263 1.67 16.46 7.12
CA GLY A 263 2.26 15.30 7.78
C GLY A 263 3.43 14.66 7.01
N PHE A 264 3.63 15.01 5.73
CA PHE A 264 4.78 14.59 4.95
C PHE A 264 5.95 15.57 5.16
N SER A 265 7.19 15.06 5.14
CA SER A 265 8.38 15.91 5.23
C SER A 265 8.57 16.76 3.96
N GLN A 266 9.26 17.89 4.07
CA GLN A 266 9.56 18.72 2.90
C GLN A 266 10.43 17.99 1.86
N ASP A 267 11.28 17.06 2.31
CA ASP A 267 12.07 16.20 1.42
C ASP A 267 11.16 15.31 0.56
N VAL A 268 10.19 14.63 1.17
CA VAL A 268 9.21 13.81 0.46
C VAL A 268 8.42 14.63 -0.55
N ILE A 269 7.93 15.81 -0.16
CA ILE A 269 7.23 16.72 -1.07
C ILE A 269 8.14 17.15 -2.22
N GLY A 270 9.41 17.44 -1.93
CA GLY A 270 10.43 17.70 -2.94
C GLY A 270 10.55 16.56 -3.94
N LYS A 271 10.73 15.31 -3.47
CA LYS A 271 10.81 14.11 -4.32
C LYS A 271 9.57 13.92 -5.19
N VAL A 272 8.36 14.10 -4.65
CA VAL A 272 7.12 14.00 -5.44
C VAL A 272 7.07 15.08 -6.54
N LYS A 273 7.45 16.31 -6.23
CA LYS A 273 7.55 17.38 -7.24
C LYS A 273 8.57 17.06 -8.33
N LYS A 274 9.71 16.47 -7.98
CA LYS A 274 10.70 15.99 -8.97
C LYS A 274 10.14 14.88 -9.86
N TRP A 275 9.37 13.96 -9.27
CA TRP A 275 8.70 12.91 -10.03
C TRP A 275 7.67 13.48 -11.03
N LEU A 276 6.91 14.50 -10.63
CA LEU A 276 5.98 15.22 -11.51
C LEU A 276 6.72 15.87 -12.68
N ILE A 277 7.78 16.63 -12.38
CA ILE A 277 8.64 17.25 -13.40
C ILE A 277 9.21 16.20 -14.38
N LYS A 278 9.70 15.07 -13.86
CA LYS A 278 10.21 13.96 -14.68
C LYS A 278 9.14 13.45 -15.64
N THR A 279 7.93 13.25 -15.14
CA THR A 279 6.80 12.71 -15.93
C THR A 279 6.35 13.71 -16.99
N GLU A 280 6.20 14.98 -16.65
CA GLU A 280 5.82 16.03 -17.60
C GLU A 280 6.85 16.22 -18.71
N LEU A 281 8.15 16.19 -18.37
CA LEU A 281 9.21 16.27 -19.38
C LEU A 281 9.24 15.03 -20.28
N PHE A 282 8.92 13.85 -19.76
CA PHE A 282 8.83 12.63 -20.56
C PHE A 282 7.67 12.69 -21.55
N GLU A 283 6.53 13.24 -21.14
CA GLU A 283 5.36 13.41 -22.00
C GLU A 283 5.57 14.53 -23.03
N PHE A 284 6.32 15.57 -22.68
CA PHE A 284 6.55 16.74 -23.52
C PHE A 284 7.67 16.57 -24.56
N LEU A 285 8.77 15.89 -24.21
CA LEU A 285 9.97 15.79 -25.05
C LEU A 285 10.05 14.46 -25.80
N ASP A 286 10.72 14.46 -26.96
CA ASP A 286 11.12 13.20 -27.56
C ASP A 286 12.16 12.45 -26.69
N ASN A 287 12.27 11.14 -26.92
CA ASN A 287 13.13 10.26 -26.15
C ASN A 287 14.59 10.74 -26.06
N GLU A 288 15.15 11.35 -27.11
CA GLU A 288 16.55 11.78 -27.11
C GLU A 288 16.75 13.00 -26.20
N ARG A 289 15.89 14.02 -26.34
CA ARG A 289 15.93 15.21 -25.51
C ARG A 289 15.58 14.92 -24.06
N PHE A 290 14.56 14.08 -23.81
CA PHE A 290 14.22 13.65 -22.46
C PHE A 290 15.40 12.96 -21.78
N ASN A 291 16.04 12.00 -22.45
CA ASN A 291 17.19 11.29 -21.89
C ASN A 291 18.35 12.24 -21.55
N TYR A 292 18.57 13.28 -22.36
CA TYR A 292 19.54 14.31 -22.05
C TYR A 292 19.13 15.14 -20.81
N TRP A 293 17.91 15.66 -20.77
CA TRP A 293 17.46 16.54 -19.69
C TRP A 293 17.22 15.83 -18.36
N LYS A 294 16.93 14.51 -18.40
CA LYS A 294 16.71 13.68 -17.21
C LYS A 294 17.85 13.79 -16.20
N LYS A 295 19.11 13.93 -16.66
CA LYS A 295 20.29 14.05 -15.79
C LYS A 295 20.31 15.31 -14.91
N PHE A 296 19.53 16.32 -15.28
CA PHE A 296 19.45 17.60 -14.55
C PHE A 296 18.17 17.73 -13.71
N ILE A 297 17.31 16.70 -13.63
CA ILE A 297 16.05 16.80 -12.88
C ILE A 297 16.27 17.18 -11.42
N ARG A 298 17.34 16.65 -10.79
CA ARG A 298 17.73 17.01 -9.42
C ARG A 298 18.04 18.50 -9.26
N ASP A 299 18.51 19.16 -10.31
CA ASP A 299 18.87 20.58 -10.30
C ASP A 299 17.70 21.53 -10.60
N PHE A 300 16.61 21.03 -11.22
CA PHE A 300 15.47 21.88 -11.57
C PHE A 300 14.75 22.42 -10.31
N ARG A 301 14.55 23.71 -10.19
CA ARG A 301 13.68 24.26 -9.14
C ARG A 301 12.21 24.01 -9.43
N ASP A 302 11.84 24.14 -10.70
CA ASP A 302 10.48 23.97 -11.19
C ASP A 302 10.50 23.70 -12.70
N VAL A 303 9.38 23.21 -13.23
CA VAL A 303 9.13 23.12 -14.67
C VAL A 303 7.72 23.58 -14.96
N GLU A 304 7.58 24.53 -15.87
CA GLU A 304 6.30 24.96 -16.42
C GLU A 304 6.19 24.46 -17.86
N VAL A 305 5.27 23.53 -18.11
CA VAL A 305 4.92 23.08 -19.46
C VAL A 305 3.66 23.81 -19.93
N LEU A 306 3.69 24.31 -21.16
CA LEU A 306 2.53 24.90 -21.83
C LEU A 306 2.26 24.15 -23.13
N GLU A 307 0.99 23.98 -23.44
CA GLU A 307 0.56 23.29 -24.66
C GLU A 307 0.48 24.24 -25.86
N ASN A 308 0.19 25.53 -25.64
CA ASN A 308 -0.03 26.50 -26.72
C ASN A 308 0.68 27.83 -26.42
N PRO A 309 1.89 28.07 -26.97
CA PRO A 309 2.68 27.15 -27.80
C PRO A 309 3.25 26.00 -26.97
N GLN A 310 3.58 24.86 -27.61
CA GLN A 310 4.22 23.73 -26.93
C GLN A 310 5.63 24.08 -26.47
N VAL A 311 5.78 24.47 -25.20
CA VAL A 311 7.04 24.93 -24.61
C VAL A 311 7.18 24.44 -23.16
N ALA A 312 8.38 24.03 -22.79
CA ALA A 312 8.76 23.73 -21.42
C ALA A 312 9.78 24.76 -20.92
N ALA A 313 9.44 25.49 -19.86
CA ALA A 313 10.35 26.34 -19.12
C ALA A 313 10.89 25.57 -17.91
N MET A 314 12.16 25.17 -17.98
CA MET A 314 12.88 24.48 -16.91
C MET A 314 13.68 25.49 -16.09
N TYR A 315 13.29 25.68 -14.83
CA TYR A 315 13.92 26.65 -13.94
C TYR A 315 15.13 26.04 -13.23
N PHE A 316 16.28 26.69 -13.31
CA PHE A 316 17.48 26.37 -12.54
C PHE A 316 17.75 27.46 -11.50
N ASN A 317 18.80 27.29 -10.69
CA ASN A 317 19.30 28.38 -9.88
C ASN A 317 19.98 29.44 -10.76
N GLY A 318 19.34 30.60 -10.94
CA GLY A 318 19.90 31.77 -11.62
C GLY A 318 19.61 31.88 -13.12
N PHE A 319 19.12 30.81 -13.76
CA PHE A 319 18.68 30.85 -15.15
C PHE A 319 17.44 29.99 -15.41
N VAL A 320 16.79 30.22 -16.54
CA VAL A 320 15.65 29.46 -17.06
C VAL A 320 16.01 28.96 -18.45
N LEU A 321 15.75 27.69 -18.70
CA LEU A 321 15.85 27.09 -20.01
C LEU A 321 14.47 26.94 -20.62
N VAL A 322 14.32 27.39 -21.86
CA VAL A 322 13.08 27.29 -22.64
C VAL A 322 13.32 26.32 -23.79
N GLU A 323 12.58 25.21 -23.77
CA GLU A 323 12.63 24.13 -24.77
C GLU A 323 11.30 24.07 -25.51
N PHE A 324 11.34 24.04 -26.84
CA PHE A 324 10.12 23.97 -27.67
C PHE A 324 9.91 22.54 -28.17
N ALA A 325 8.67 22.05 -28.19
CA ALA A 325 8.40 20.65 -28.56
C ALA A 325 8.79 20.32 -30.01
N GLU A 326 8.56 21.25 -30.95
CA GLU A 326 8.88 21.07 -32.37
C GLU A 326 10.37 20.75 -32.61
N ILE A 327 10.61 19.70 -33.41
CA ILE A 327 11.93 19.21 -33.81
C ILE A 327 12.68 20.29 -34.62
N ASN A 328 13.99 20.43 -34.36
CA ASN A 328 14.92 21.45 -34.89
C ASN A 328 14.91 22.82 -34.19
N ASN A 329 14.16 22.99 -33.10
CA ASN A 329 14.32 24.17 -32.25
C ASN A 329 15.59 24.09 -31.38
N ALA A 330 16.08 25.27 -31.01
CA ALA A 330 17.13 25.42 -30.02
C ALA A 330 16.53 25.41 -28.60
N ALA A 331 17.33 25.00 -27.62
CA ALA A 331 17.14 25.32 -26.23
C ALA A 331 17.59 26.77 -25.99
N TYR A 332 16.74 27.62 -25.42
CA TYR A 332 17.04 29.03 -25.15
C TYR A 332 17.28 29.25 -23.66
N PHE A 333 18.31 30.02 -23.32
CA PHE A 333 18.73 30.26 -21.94
C PHE A 333 18.52 31.73 -21.60
N TYR A 334 17.87 31.99 -20.47
CA TYR A 334 17.56 33.32 -19.97
C TYR A 334 17.95 33.45 -18.50
N ARG A 335 18.29 34.66 -18.05
CA ARG A 335 18.39 34.94 -16.60
C ARG A 335 17.00 34.86 -15.98
N THR A 336 16.89 34.24 -14.80
CA THR A 336 15.60 33.99 -14.14
C THR A 336 14.78 35.26 -13.93
N GLU A 337 15.40 36.33 -13.42
CA GLU A 337 14.71 37.59 -13.14
C GLU A 337 14.12 38.21 -14.41
N GLY A 338 14.91 38.28 -15.48
CA GLY A 338 14.45 38.85 -16.75
C GLY A 338 13.38 38.00 -17.42
N PHE A 339 13.51 36.68 -17.35
CA PHE A 339 12.48 35.75 -17.83
C PHE A 339 11.14 35.95 -17.09
N ASN A 340 11.17 36.00 -15.76
CA ASN A 340 9.96 36.19 -14.94
C ASN A 340 9.30 37.54 -15.18
N ASN A 341 10.10 38.60 -15.34
CA ASN A 341 9.56 39.95 -15.49
C ASN A 341 9.03 40.25 -16.90
N LYS A 342 9.50 39.53 -17.93
CA LYS A 342 9.26 39.90 -19.34
C LYS A 342 8.68 38.79 -20.22
N LEU A 343 8.97 37.52 -19.95
CA LEU A 343 8.58 36.40 -20.81
C LEU A 343 7.55 35.46 -20.16
N SER A 344 7.62 35.19 -18.86
CA SER A 344 6.72 34.22 -18.20
C SER A 344 5.23 34.60 -18.35
N HIS A 345 4.89 35.89 -18.25
CA HIS A 345 3.52 36.35 -18.48
C HIS A 345 3.07 36.06 -19.92
N ARG A 346 3.97 36.27 -20.90
CA ARG A 346 3.66 36.14 -22.32
C ARG A 346 3.38 34.69 -22.67
N MET A 347 4.18 33.80 -22.08
CA MET A 347 3.98 32.36 -22.15
C MET A 347 2.57 31.97 -21.69
N ARG A 348 2.09 32.50 -20.56
CA ARG A 348 0.74 32.23 -20.04
C ARG A 348 -0.40 32.85 -20.86
N THR A 349 -0.13 33.86 -21.68
CA THR A 349 -1.15 34.53 -22.52
C THR A 349 -1.29 33.92 -23.93
N GLY A 350 -0.62 32.80 -24.21
CA GLY A 350 -0.76 32.08 -25.48
C GLY A 350 -0.14 32.80 -26.68
N VAL A 351 0.93 33.58 -26.48
CA VAL A 351 1.61 34.27 -27.60
C VAL A 351 2.30 33.28 -28.55
N PRO A 352 2.45 33.62 -29.84
CA PRO A 352 3.19 32.78 -30.79
C PRO A 352 4.60 32.42 -30.32
N ALA A 353 5.05 31.18 -30.60
CA ALA A 353 6.38 30.68 -30.20
C ALA A 353 7.54 31.57 -30.66
N LYS A 354 7.42 32.24 -31.81
CA LYS A 354 8.42 33.21 -32.31
C LYS A 354 8.69 34.35 -31.33
N ASP A 355 7.66 34.79 -30.60
CA ASP A 355 7.72 35.93 -29.67
C ASP A 355 8.33 35.53 -28.33
N LEU A 356 8.52 34.24 -28.10
CA LEU A 356 9.25 33.67 -26.97
C LEU A 356 10.74 33.46 -27.28
N LYS A 357 11.13 33.46 -28.56
CA LYS A 357 12.52 33.26 -29.03
C LYS A 357 13.34 34.56 -29.08
N VAL A 358 13.08 35.48 -28.16
CA VAL A 358 13.69 36.82 -28.19
C VAL A 358 15.17 36.74 -27.80
N LYS A 359 16.07 37.10 -28.71
CA LYS A 359 17.53 37.10 -28.51
C LYS A 359 18.07 38.48 -28.13
N ASP A 360 17.40 39.54 -28.56
CA ASP A 360 17.86 40.92 -28.42
C ASP A 360 17.43 41.53 -27.08
N THR A 361 17.70 40.83 -25.98
CA THR A 361 17.32 41.29 -24.64
C THR A 361 18.47 41.13 -23.66
N ALA A 362 18.56 42.06 -22.69
CA ALA A 362 19.62 42.05 -21.68
C ALA A 362 19.62 40.81 -20.76
N TYR A 363 18.53 40.03 -20.78
CA TYR A 363 18.37 38.82 -19.98
C TYR A 363 18.50 37.53 -20.80
N TYR A 364 18.69 37.61 -22.13
CA TYR A 364 19.07 36.47 -22.95
C TYR A 364 20.53 36.10 -22.68
N ILE A 365 20.80 34.80 -22.54
CA ILE A 365 22.14 34.27 -22.29
C ILE A 365 22.69 33.64 -23.57
N ASN A 366 22.01 32.61 -24.10
CA ASN A 366 22.46 31.85 -25.26
C ASN A 366 21.31 30.99 -25.84
N SER A 367 21.51 30.43 -27.02
CA SER A 367 20.65 29.39 -27.59
C SER A 367 21.50 28.26 -28.17
N LEU A 368 21.13 27.02 -27.88
CA LEU A 368 21.87 25.83 -28.32
C LEU A 368 20.96 24.93 -29.18
N THR A 369 21.43 24.56 -30.37
CA THR A 369 20.67 23.72 -31.31
C THR A 369 20.94 22.23 -31.10
N HIS A 370 19.92 21.40 -31.29
CA HIS A 370 19.97 19.94 -31.15
C HIS A 370 20.52 19.25 -32.42
N ASN A 371 21.72 19.66 -32.87
CA ASN A 371 22.28 19.20 -34.15
C ASN A 371 22.74 17.74 -34.11
N LYS A 372 22.42 16.98 -35.16
CA LYS A 372 22.91 15.62 -35.39
C LYS A 372 23.98 15.59 -36.48
N ARG A 373 24.98 14.71 -36.34
CA ARG A 373 25.96 14.39 -37.39
C ARG A 373 25.92 12.89 -37.64
N ASN A 374 25.65 12.48 -38.88
CA ASN A 374 25.52 11.07 -39.26
C ASN A 374 24.52 10.30 -38.38
N GLY A 375 23.37 10.91 -38.09
CA GLY A 375 22.34 10.34 -37.23
C GLY A 375 22.64 10.34 -35.72
N LYS A 376 23.84 10.74 -35.30
CA LYS A 376 24.23 10.78 -33.88
C LYS A 376 24.12 12.20 -33.29
N PRO A 377 23.64 12.38 -32.05
CA PRO A 377 23.68 13.67 -31.37
C PRO A 377 25.11 14.12 -31.17
N VAL A 378 25.47 15.31 -31.67
CA VAL A 378 26.76 15.97 -31.38
C VAL A 378 26.60 17.17 -30.45
N TRP A 379 25.37 17.43 -30.03
CA TRP A 379 25.02 18.57 -29.21
C TRP A 379 25.22 18.33 -27.70
N TYR A 380 25.26 17.06 -27.25
CA TYR A 380 25.41 16.69 -25.83
C TYR A 380 26.62 17.35 -25.18
N ASP A 381 27.84 17.12 -25.69
CA ASP A 381 29.06 17.70 -25.12
C ASP A 381 29.03 19.23 -25.09
N LYS A 382 28.38 19.85 -26.08
CA LYS A 382 28.24 21.30 -26.12
C LYS A 382 27.35 21.75 -24.98
N PHE A 383 26.17 21.14 -24.83
CA PHE A 383 25.26 21.50 -23.76
C PHE A 383 25.86 21.20 -22.39
N ASP A 384 26.61 20.11 -22.22
CA ASP A 384 27.27 19.79 -20.95
C ASP A 384 28.24 20.88 -20.52
N ASP A 385 29.12 21.33 -21.43
CA ASP A 385 30.05 22.42 -21.15
C ASP A 385 29.30 23.70 -20.72
N TYR A 386 28.19 24.05 -21.38
CA TYR A 386 27.37 25.21 -21.02
C TYR A 386 26.65 25.03 -19.69
N MET A 387 26.04 23.87 -19.45
CA MET A 387 25.30 23.58 -18.22
C MET A 387 26.20 23.63 -16.99
N THR A 388 27.41 23.07 -17.07
CA THR A 388 28.41 23.16 -15.99
C THR A 388 28.73 24.62 -15.68
N GLN A 389 28.97 25.45 -16.70
CA GLN A 389 29.33 26.85 -16.50
C GLN A 389 28.16 27.68 -15.97
N TYR A 390 26.94 27.46 -16.47
CA TYR A 390 25.76 28.20 -16.06
C TYR A 390 25.31 27.83 -14.64
N LYS A 391 25.42 26.57 -14.23
CA LYS A 391 25.19 26.16 -12.84
C LYS A 391 26.16 26.82 -11.86
N ASN A 392 27.36 27.18 -12.32
CA ASN A 392 28.37 27.92 -11.55
C ASN A 392 28.24 29.44 -11.68
N GLY A 393 27.17 29.95 -12.32
CA GLY A 393 26.92 31.38 -12.51
C GLY A 393 27.73 32.05 -13.63
N ASN A 394 28.51 31.30 -14.40
CA ASN A 394 29.29 31.84 -15.52
C ASN A 394 28.44 31.92 -16.80
N PHE A 395 27.53 32.89 -16.84
CA PHE A 395 26.65 33.12 -17.99
C PHE A 395 27.36 33.75 -19.21
N ALA A 396 28.61 34.18 -19.07
CA ALA A 396 29.39 34.76 -20.17
C ALA A 396 30.20 33.70 -20.96
N TYR A 397 30.17 32.44 -20.52
CA TYR A 397 30.93 31.35 -21.14
C TYR A 397 30.64 31.20 -22.64
N LYS A 398 31.70 31.01 -23.43
CA LYS A 398 31.63 30.66 -24.84
C LYS A 398 32.54 29.47 -25.11
N ARG A 399 31.99 28.41 -25.70
CA ARG A 399 32.78 27.22 -26.07
C ARG A 399 33.71 27.54 -27.23
N HIS A 400 35.02 27.39 -27.04
CA HIS A 400 35.98 27.48 -28.14
C HIS A 400 35.91 26.23 -29.02
N PRO A 401 36.02 26.35 -30.36
CA PRO A 401 36.09 25.19 -31.24
C PRO A 401 37.32 24.34 -30.88
N LYS A 402 37.13 23.07 -30.50
CA LYS A 402 38.24 22.13 -30.35
C LYS A 402 38.88 21.94 -31.75
N GLY A 403 40.12 22.40 -31.93
CA GLY A 403 40.91 22.12 -33.16
C GLY A 403 41.15 23.28 -34.13
N ARG A 404 41.30 24.53 -33.65
CA ARG A 404 42.09 25.54 -34.38
C ARG A 404 43.29 25.92 -33.52
N TYR A 405 44.31 25.06 -33.53
CA TYR A 405 45.68 25.46 -33.22
C TYR A 405 46.42 25.53 -34.55
#